data_AF-A0A9J5Y7A2-F1
#
_entry.id   AF-A0A9J5Y7A2-F1
#
_cell.length_a   1.000
_cell.length_b   1.000
_cell.length_c   1.000
_cell.angle_alpha   90.00
_cell.angle_beta   90.00
_cell.angle_gamma   90.00
#
_symmetry.space_group_name_H-M   'P 1'
#
loop_
_entity.id
_entity.type
_entity.pdbx_description
1 polymer ?
#
loop_
_entity_poly.entity_id
_entity_poly.type
_entity_poly.pdbx_seq_one_letter_code
_entity_poly.pdbx_strand_id
1 'polypeptide(L)'
;MNIIENLQYTVVGKFSYEWPALEELRTLIPKQCGTKGDCQVGHLCNRHILIRFNLLEDFENIMSKGVYYFNDKEGYNYQMRSLIYDAKFKVAEETTQAMAWISFPNLLPTFFVKEVLFSLASTFGKPLQLDMATINKTMPSCARVKVQVNLLENLPTQVIMEIADDDKGELRKEVVKIKYDFFPKYCNECKMQGHGHEECRILHPELSKKEAINIDNANANNESIKREGKQIQSAEK
;
A
#
# COMPACT_ATOMS: atom_id res chain seq x y z
N MET A 1 -19.48 8.55 -1.79
CA MET A 1 -18.60 9.67 -2.20
C MET A 1 -18.67 10.69 -1.08
N ASN A 2 -17.60 10.86 -0.30
CA ASN A 2 -17.53 11.87 0.76
C ASN A 2 -17.31 13.25 0.14
N ILE A 3 -18.40 13.85 -0.37
CA ILE A 3 -18.45 15.26 -0.81
C ILE A 3 -18.57 16.20 0.41
N ILE A 4 -18.63 15.63 1.62
CA ILE A 4 -18.74 16.38 2.86
C ILE A 4 -17.32 16.87 3.25
N GLU A 5 -17.09 18.18 3.11
CA GLU A 5 -16.07 18.99 3.80
C GLU A 5 -14.58 18.71 3.51
N ASN A 6 -14.11 18.81 2.26
CA ASN A 6 -12.67 18.78 1.92
C ASN A 6 -11.93 17.49 2.37
N LEU A 7 -12.64 16.39 2.63
CA LEU A 7 -12.04 15.12 3.05
C LEU A 7 -11.72 14.15 1.90
N GLN A 8 -11.86 14.59 0.64
CA GLN A 8 -11.68 13.75 -0.55
C GLN A 8 -10.30 13.09 -0.65
N TYR A 9 -9.26 13.72 -0.12
CA TYR A 9 -7.87 13.26 -0.15
C TYR A 9 -7.35 12.98 1.26
N THR A 10 -8.18 12.32 2.06
CA THR A 10 -7.87 11.99 3.46
C THR A 10 -7.39 10.57 3.60
N VAL A 11 -6.33 10.40 4.38
CA VAL A 11 -5.71 9.11 4.72
C VAL A 11 -5.69 8.95 6.22
N VAL A 12 -5.94 7.74 6.69
CA VAL A 12 -5.64 7.35 8.07
C VAL A 12 -4.24 6.76 8.11
N GLY A 13 -3.34 7.40 8.83
CA GLY A 13 -2.04 6.83 9.19
C GLY A 13 -2.19 6.00 10.46
N LYS A 14 -2.05 4.69 10.37
CA LYS A 14 -2.10 3.78 11.53
C LYS A 14 -0.70 3.32 11.90
N PHE A 15 -0.28 3.60 13.13
CA PHE A 15 1.01 3.16 13.67
C PHE A 15 0.92 1.76 14.28
N SER A 16 1.96 0.95 14.05
CA SER A 16 2.02 -0.43 14.59
C SER A 16 2.13 -0.45 16.11
N TYR A 17 2.89 0.48 16.70
CA TYR A 17 3.21 0.50 18.13
C TYR A 17 3.08 1.93 18.67
N GLU A 18 4.14 2.47 19.24
CA GLU A 18 4.28 3.89 19.54
C GLU A 18 4.29 4.73 18.26
N TRP A 19 4.21 6.05 18.44
CA TRP A 19 4.22 7.00 17.34
C TRP A 19 4.85 8.33 17.82
N PRO A 20 5.52 9.09 16.93
CA PRO A 20 6.14 10.36 17.31
C PRO A 20 5.09 11.37 17.77
N ALA A 21 5.54 12.40 18.49
CA ALA A 21 4.68 13.53 18.84
C ALA A 21 4.05 14.16 17.59
N LEU A 22 2.80 14.62 17.70
CA LEU A 22 2.02 15.12 16.56
C LEU A 22 2.72 16.27 15.81
N GLU A 23 3.41 17.17 16.52
CA GLU A 23 4.17 18.26 15.90
C GLU A 23 5.35 17.77 15.08
N GLU A 24 5.99 16.68 15.49
CA GLU A 24 7.07 16.06 14.71
C GLU A 24 6.51 15.42 13.44
N LEU A 25 5.36 14.75 13.54
CA LEU A 25 4.70 14.16 12.38
C LEU A 25 4.29 15.19 11.32
N ARG A 26 3.87 16.39 11.74
CA ARG A 26 3.59 17.50 10.81
C ARG A 26 4.82 17.90 9.98
N THR A 27 6.02 17.66 10.48
CA THR A 27 7.28 17.92 9.76
C THR A 27 7.77 16.68 9.00
N LEU A 28 7.66 15.50 9.61
CA LEU A 28 8.17 14.24 9.07
C LEU A 28 7.36 13.73 7.88
N ILE A 29 6.03 13.80 7.94
CA ILE A 29 5.15 13.26 6.88
C ILE A 29 5.40 13.96 5.54
N PRO A 30 5.30 15.30 5.41
CA PRO A 30 5.56 15.95 4.13
C PRO A 30 6.96 15.61 3.58
N LYS A 31 7.98 15.65 4.45
CA LYS A 31 9.38 15.44 4.09
C LYS A 31 9.68 14.00 3.64
N GLN A 32 9.22 13.01 4.39
CA GLN A 32 9.55 11.59 4.15
C GLN A 32 8.56 10.90 3.20
N CYS A 33 7.34 11.41 3.08
CA CYS A 33 6.38 10.92 2.09
C CYS A 33 6.53 11.60 0.72
N GLY A 34 7.37 12.64 0.60
CA GLY A 34 7.60 13.34 -0.67
C GLY A 34 6.37 14.13 -1.13
N THR A 35 5.62 14.69 -0.17
CA THR A 35 4.42 15.49 -0.45
C THR A 35 4.80 16.77 -1.19
N LYS A 36 4.10 17.08 -2.28
CA LYS A 36 4.33 18.27 -3.11
C LYS A 36 3.49 19.46 -2.68
N GLY A 37 2.27 19.21 -2.20
CA GLY A 37 1.34 20.22 -1.70
C GLY A 37 1.35 20.36 -0.19
N ASP A 38 0.39 21.11 0.32
CA ASP A 38 0.17 21.26 1.75
C ASP A 38 -0.54 20.02 2.29
N CYS A 39 -0.14 19.57 3.48
CA CYS A 39 -0.86 18.53 4.20
C CYS A 39 -1.13 18.94 5.65
N GLN A 40 -2.31 18.56 6.13
CA GLN A 40 -2.70 18.77 7.52
C GLN A 40 -2.70 17.43 8.24
N VAL A 41 -1.93 17.36 9.33
CA VAL A 41 -1.84 16.16 10.18
C VAL A 41 -2.51 16.45 11.52
N GLY A 42 -3.52 15.66 11.82
CA GLY A 42 -4.27 15.71 13.08
C GLY A 42 -4.26 14.37 13.79
N HIS A 43 -4.32 14.40 15.12
CA HIS A 43 -4.60 13.19 15.90
C HIS A 43 -6.06 12.76 15.66
N LEU A 44 -6.28 11.48 15.38
CA LEU A 44 -7.62 10.92 15.23
C LEU A 44 -8.02 10.15 16.49
N CYS A 45 -7.25 9.12 16.85
CA CYS A 45 -7.45 8.32 18.06
C CYS A 45 -6.19 7.48 18.34
N ASN A 46 -6.26 6.55 19.30
CA ASN A 46 -5.11 5.73 19.70
C ASN A 46 -4.38 5.08 18.50
N ARG A 47 -3.13 5.50 18.27
CA ARG A 47 -2.25 5.12 17.13
C ARG A 47 -2.75 5.47 15.73
N HIS A 48 -3.78 6.30 15.61
CA HIS A 48 -4.32 6.75 14.34
C HIS A 48 -4.19 8.26 14.21
N ILE A 49 -3.62 8.69 13.09
CA ILE A 49 -3.61 10.08 12.66
C ILE A 49 -4.46 10.23 11.43
N LEU A 50 -5.00 11.43 11.24
CA LEU A 50 -5.69 11.84 10.02
C LEU A 50 -4.75 12.76 9.23
N ILE A 51 -4.49 12.40 7.98
CA ILE A 51 -3.66 13.17 7.07
C ILE A 51 -4.55 13.65 5.93
N ARG A 52 -4.70 14.97 5.78
CA ARG A 52 -5.47 15.58 4.70
C ARG A 52 -4.53 16.23 3.71
N PHE A 53 -4.60 15.81 2.46
CA PHE A 53 -3.84 16.41 1.36
C PHE A 53 -4.70 17.38 0.57
N ASN A 54 -4.08 18.40 -0.01
CA ASN A 54 -4.75 19.29 -0.97
C ASN A 54 -4.63 18.77 -2.42
N LEU A 55 -3.62 17.96 -2.73
CA LEU A 55 -3.38 17.38 -4.05
C LEU A 55 -3.75 15.89 -4.08
N LEU A 56 -4.43 15.49 -5.15
CA LEU A 56 -4.72 14.09 -5.45
C LEU A 56 -3.42 13.26 -5.56
N GLU A 57 -2.38 13.83 -6.18
CA GLU A 57 -1.10 13.14 -6.39
C GLU A 57 -0.45 12.74 -5.07
N ASP A 58 -0.51 13.59 -4.03
CA ASP A 58 0.07 13.28 -2.72
C ASP A 58 -0.71 12.19 -1.99
N PHE A 59 -2.03 12.24 -2.07
CA PHE A 59 -2.91 11.18 -1.57
C PHE A 59 -2.63 9.85 -2.26
N GLU A 60 -2.49 9.86 -3.58
CA GLU A 60 -2.14 8.68 -4.34
C GLU A 60 -0.76 8.15 -3.94
N ASN A 61 0.24 9.01 -3.84
CA ASN A 61 1.60 8.62 -3.48
C ASN A 61 1.66 7.97 -2.09
N ILE A 62 1.01 8.55 -1.08
CA ILE A 62 1.02 7.98 0.27
C ILE A 62 0.26 6.66 0.38
N MET A 63 -0.77 6.47 -0.44
CA MET A 63 -1.55 5.23 -0.50
C MET A 63 -0.85 4.13 -1.33
N SER A 64 0.13 4.50 -2.16
CA SER A 64 0.84 3.56 -3.03
C SER A 64 1.92 2.74 -2.33
N LYS A 65 2.41 3.19 -1.16
CA LYS A 65 3.42 2.47 -0.39
C LYS A 65 2.74 1.75 0.76
N GLY A 66 2.99 0.44 0.89
CA GLY A 66 2.36 -0.37 1.93
C GLY A 66 2.75 0.04 3.36
N VAL A 67 3.99 0.52 3.55
CA VAL A 67 4.54 0.87 4.87
C VAL A 67 5.45 2.09 4.77
N TYR A 68 5.31 3.01 5.72
CA TYR A 68 6.24 4.10 5.99
C TYR A 68 6.99 3.83 7.29
N TYR A 69 8.25 4.23 7.31
CA TYR A 69 9.11 4.19 8.49
C TYR A 69 9.51 5.61 8.79
N PHE A 70 9.16 6.09 9.98
CA PHE A 70 9.51 7.42 10.46
C PHE A 70 10.53 7.26 11.56
N ASN A 71 11.66 7.96 11.44
CA ASN A 71 12.64 8.04 12.53
C ASN A 71 12.47 9.38 13.24
N ASP A 72 12.42 9.35 14.57
CA ASP A 72 12.51 10.56 15.37
C ASP A 72 13.96 11.04 15.51
N LYS A 73 14.15 12.09 16.32
CA LYS A 73 15.48 12.68 16.59
C LYS A 73 16.36 11.79 17.45
N GLU A 74 15.78 10.88 18.22
CA GLU A 74 16.49 9.97 19.12
C GLU A 74 16.86 8.65 18.43
N GLY A 75 16.36 8.43 17.20
CA GLY A 75 16.66 7.27 16.38
C GLY A 75 15.65 6.12 16.51
N TYR A 76 14.52 6.34 17.18
CA TYR A 76 13.43 5.37 17.23
C TYR A 76 12.70 5.33 15.89
N ASN A 77 12.40 4.11 15.44
CA ASN A 77 11.71 3.87 14.17
C ASN A 77 10.25 3.49 14.40
N TYR A 78 9.37 4.26 13.77
CA TYR A 78 7.93 4.12 13.85
C TYR A 78 7.38 3.65 12.50
N GLN A 79 6.75 2.49 12.53
CA GLN A 79 6.10 1.92 11.36
C GLN A 79 4.66 2.43 11.26
N MET A 80 4.33 3.06 10.14
CA MET A 80 2.98 3.53 9.80
C MET A 80 2.47 2.84 8.53
N ARG A 81 1.19 2.45 8.53
CA ARG A 81 0.45 2.03 7.34
C ARG A 81 -0.59 3.06 6.97
N SER A 82 -0.78 3.26 5.67
CA SER A 82 -1.79 4.16 5.11
C SER A 82 -3.07 3.38 4.83
N LEU A 83 -4.20 3.89 5.33
CA LEU A 83 -5.52 3.30 5.12
C LEU A 83 -6.46 4.35 4.49
N ILE A 84 -7.32 3.89 3.59
CA ILE A 84 -8.34 4.76 2.97
C ILE A 84 -9.32 5.21 4.07
N TYR A 85 -9.51 6.52 4.18
CA TYR A 85 -10.56 7.09 5.02
C TYR A 85 -11.87 7.23 4.24
N ASP A 86 -12.95 6.66 4.76
CA ASP A 86 -14.29 6.85 4.22
C ASP A 86 -15.34 6.93 5.34
N ALA A 87 -16.61 7.14 4.97
CA ALA A 87 -17.71 7.23 5.93
C ALA A 87 -17.98 5.93 6.72
N LYS A 88 -17.37 4.80 6.33
CA LYS A 88 -17.48 3.50 7.00
C LYS A 88 -16.32 3.23 7.94
N PHE A 89 -15.39 4.18 8.11
CA PHE A 89 -14.25 4.04 9.00
C PHE A 89 -14.67 3.65 10.42
N LYS A 90 -14.00 2.64 10.97
CA LYS A 90 -14.12 2.21 12.36
C LYS A 90 -12.73 2.06 12.93
N VAL A 91 -12.53 2.45 14.19
CA VAL A 91 -11.21 2.33 14.84
C VAL A 91 -10.78 0.87 15.05
N ALA A 92 -11.76 -0.02 15.27
CA ALA A 92 -11.53 -1.43 15.56
C ALA A 92 -11.44 -2.32 14.31
N GLU A 93 -11.70 -1.80 13.11
CA GLU A 93 -11.73 -2.55 11.85
C GLU A 93 -11.00 -1.74 10.79
N GLU A 94 -10.02 -2.34 10.09
CA GLU A 94 -9.43 -1.70 8.93
C GLU A 94 -10.39 -1.81 7.73
N THR A 95 -10.36 -0.79 6.88
CA THR A 95 -11.11 -0.80 5.62
C THR A 95 -10.74 -2.01 4.78
N THR A 96 -11.68 -2.57 4.01
CA THR A 96 -11.38 -3.61 3.03
C THR A 96 -10.86 -3.01 1.72
N GLN A 97 -10.86 -1.69 1.59
CA GLN A 97 -10.43 -1.00 0.39
C GLN A 97 -8.92 -0.80 0.40
N ALA A 98 -8.26 -1.15 -0.71
CA ALA A 98 -6.83 -0.95 -0.90
C ALA A 98 -6.56 -0.38 -2.29
N MET A 99 -5.43 0.33 -2.44
CA MET A 99 -4.93 0.73 -3.75
C MET A 99 -3.87 -0.25 -4.21
N ALA A 100 -3.98 -0.71 -5.44
CA ALA A 100 -3.01 -1.58 -6.08
C ALA A 100 -2.69 -1.08 -7.49
N TRP A 101 -1.45 -1.29 -7.92
CA TRP A 101 -1.11 -1.18 -9.32
C TRP A 101 -1.43 -2.50 -10.01
N ILE A 102 -2.11 -2.42 -11.15
CA ILE A 102 -2.28 -3.54 -12.07
C ILE A 102 -1.42 -3.29 -13.31
N SER A 103 -0.69 -4.32 -13.69
CA SER A 103 0.17 -4.35 -14.86
C SER A 103 -0.49 -5.19 -15.95
N PHE A 104 -0.53 -4.66 -17.17
CA PHE A 104 -1.00 -5.29 -18.39
C PHE A 104 0.22 -5.64 -19.27
N PRO A 105 0.93 -6.75 -18.97
CA PRO A 105 2.10 -7.14 -19.72
C PRO A 105 1.74 -7.50 -21.17
N ASN A 106 2.57 -7.06 -22.11
CA ASN A 106 2.46 -7.34 -23.55
C ASN A 106 1.16 -6.86 -24.22
N LEU A 107 0.40 -5.99 -23.56
CA LEU A 107 -0.70 -5.27 -24.22
C LEU A 107 -0.10 -4.36 -25.30
N LEU A 108 -0.67 -4.37 -26.50
CA LEU A 108 -0.15 -3.55 -27.60
C LEU A 108 -0.25 -2.06 -27.26
N PRO A 109 0.79 -1.25 -27.54
CA PRO A 109 0.78 0.19 -27.28
C PRO A 109 -0.35 0.97 -27.97
N THR A 110 -0.93 0.42 -29.05
CA THR A 110 -2.14 0.94 -29.70
C THR A 110 -3.33 1.05 -28.75
N PHE A 111 -3.37 0.22 -27.71
CA PHE A 111 -4.40 0.22 -26.67
C PHE A 111 -4.01 0.99 -25.41
N PHE A 112 -2.88 1.72 -25.41
CA PHE A 112 -2.45 2.55 -24.28
C PHE A 112 -3.20 3.90 -24.28
N VAL A 113 -4.51 3.78 -24.35
CA VAL A 113 -5.48 4.86 -24.35
C VAL A 113 -6.21 4.81 -23.01
N LYS A 114 -6.39 5.96 -22.37
CA LYS A 114 -6.90 6.03 -20.99
C LYS A 114 -8.25 5.35 -20.86
N GLU A 115 -9.14 5.57 -21.80
CA GLU A 115 -10.50 5.03 -21.84
C GLU A 115 -10.48 3.50 -21.94
N VAL A 116 -9.61 2.95 -22.81
CA VAL A 116 -9.43 1.51 -22.98
C VAL A 116 -8.85 0.88 -21.71
N LEU A 117 -7.76 1.45 -21.20
CA LEU A 117 -7.10 0.95 -19.98
C LEU A 117 -8.01 1.04 -18.75
N PHE A 118 -8.77 2.13 -18.60
CA PHE A 118 -9.72 2.29 -17.51
C PHE A 118 -10.90 1.34 -17.65
N SER A 119 -11.39 1.09 -18.88
CA SER A 119 -12.42 0.09 -19.14
C SER A 119 -11.96 -1.31 -18.72
N LEU A 120 -10.77 -1.73 -19.16
CA LEU A 120 -10.19 -3.01 -18.74
C LEU A 120 -9.99 -3.07 -17.22
N ALA A 121 -9.39 -2.03 -16.65
CA ALA A 121 -9.12 -1.90 -15.22
C ALA A 121 -10.39 -1.95 -14.35
N SER A 122 -11.54 -1.48 -14.87
CA SER A 122 -12.81 -1.47 -14.15
C SER A 122 -13.31 -2.85 -13.75
N THR A 123 -12.89 -3.89 -14.48
CA THR A 123 -13.16 -5.30 -14.15
C THR A 123 -12.52 -5.73 -12.82
N PHE A 124 -11.44 -5.07 -12.42
CA PHE A 124 -10.63 -5.44 -11.26
C PHE A 124 -10.87 -4.55 -10.05
N GLY A 125 -11.58 -3.43 -10.23
CA GLY A 125 -11.83 -2.42 -9.21
C GLY A 125 -12.07 -1.04 -9.82
N LYS A 126 -12.03 0.01 -9.00
CA LYS A 126 -12.21 1.39 -9.50
C LYS A 126 -10.87 1.93 -10.03
N PRO A 127 -10.73 2.21 -11.34
CA PRO A 127 -9.52 2.83 -11.87
C PRO A 127 -9.38 4.27 -11.35
N LEU A 128 -8.14 4.63 -11.00
CA LEU A 128 -7.80 5.93 -10.43
C LEU A 128 -6.85 6.71 -11.37
N GLN A 129 -5.76 6.06 -11.79
CA GLN A 129 -4.65 6.75 -12.44
C GLN A 129 -3.90 5.83 -13.40
N LEU A 130 -3.28 6.39 -14.44
CA LEU A 130 -2.30 5.70 -15.28
C LEU A 130 -0.89 5.96 -14.77
N ASP A 131 0.00 4.98 -14.92
CA ASP A 131 1.43 5.16 -14.67
C ASP A 131 2.06 6.13 -15.69
N MET A 132 3.02 6.95 -15.25
CA MET A 132 3.66 7.95 -16.12
C MET A 132 4.38 7.32 -17.31
N ALA A 133 4.96 6.12 -17.17
CA ALA A 133 5.59 5.41 -18.27
C ALA A 133 4.56 4.87 -19.29
N THR A 134 3.32 4.61 -18.83
CA THR A 134 2.21 4.24 -19.72
C THR A 134 1.70 5.47 -20.49
N ILE A 135 1.52 6.60 -19.80
CA ILE A 135 1.10 7.87 -20.42
C ILE A 135 2.12 8.31 -21.48
N ASN A 136 3.40 8.34 -21.10
CA ASN A 136 4.49 8.79 -21.96
C ASN A 136 4.96 7.70 -22.94
N LYS A 137 4.38 6.50 -22.87
CA LYS A 137 4.73 5.33 -23.70
C LYS A 137 6.23 4.97 -23.66
N THR A 138 6.91 5.26 -22.55
CA THR A 138 8.34 4.96 -22.37
C THR A 138 8.59 3.49 -22.02
N MET A 139 7.57 2.77 -21.52
CA MET A 139 7.59 1.31 -21.34
C MET A 139 6.52 0.64 -22.20
N PRO A 140 6.74 0.47 -23.52
CA PRO A 140 5.73 -0.09 -24.43
C PRO A 140 5.41 -1.57 -24.18
N SER A 141 6.22 -2.29 -23.40
CA SER A 141 6.00 -3.69 -23.05
C SER A 141 4.96 -3.90 -21.94
N CYS A 142 4.56 -2.85 -21.22
CA CYS A 142 3.65 -2.97 -20.09
C CYS A 142 2.91 -1.66 -19.82
N ALA A 143 1.57 -1.70 -19.91
CA ALA A 143 0.74 -0.63 -19.37
C ALA A 143 0.46 -0.89 -17.89
N ARG A 144 0.36 0.16 -17.09
CA ARG A 144 0.03 0.09 -15.67
C ARG A 144 -1.08 1.07 -15.31
N VAL A 145 -2.04 0.57 -14.53
CA VAL A 145 -3.18 1.33 -14.03
C VAL A 145 -3.26 1.16 -12.52
N LYS A 146 -3.49 2.25 -11.80
CA LYS A 146 -3.77 2.21 -10.38
C LYS A 146 -5.26 2.01 -10.17
N VAL A 147 -5.61 1.03 -9.35
CA VAL A 147 -6.99 0.66 -9.05
C VAL A 147 -7.23 0.65 -7.54
N GLN A 148 -8.41 1.09 -7.13
CA GLN A 148 -8.93 0.83 -5.79
C GLN A 148 -9.72 -0.49 -5.85
N VAL A 149 -9.29 -1.47 -5.06
CA VAL A 149 -9.86 -2.82 -5.02
C VAL A 149 -10.47 -3.12 -3.65
N ASN A 150 -11.42 -4.04 -3.63
CA ASN A 150 -11.96 -4.61 -2.40
C ASN A 150 -11.21 -5.90 -2.09
N LEU A 151 -10.51 -5.95 -0.96
CA LEU A 151 -9.68 -7.09 -0.54
C LEU A 151 -10.48 -8.36 -0.21
N LEU A 152 -11.81 -8.25 -0.10
CA LEU A 152 -12.70 -9.40 0.11
C LEU A 152 -13.19 -10.04 -1.19
N GLU A 153 -12.99 -9.38 -2.32
CA GLU A 153 -13.44 -9.89 -3.62
C GLU A 153 -12.41 -10.82 -4.25
N ASN A 154 -12.89 -11.76 -5.06
CA ASN A 154 -12.03 -12.59 -5.87
C ASN A 154 -11.51 -11.76 -7.05
N LEU A 155 -10.27 -11.31 -6.94
CA LEU A 155 -9.61 -10.47 -7.92
C LEU A 155 -9.20 -11.30 -9.16
N PRO A 156 -9.79 -11.07 -10.36
CA PRO A 156 -9.48 -11.86 -11.54
C PRO A 156 -8.06 -11.59 -12.04
N THR A 157 -7.44 -12.55 -12.72
CA THR A 157 -6.06 -12.42 -13.25
C THR A 157 -5.99 -12.19 -14.76
N GLN A 158 -7.16 -12.09 -15.40
CA GLN A 158 -7.29 -11.87 -16.83
C GLN A 158 -8.64 -11.21 -17.15
N VAL A 159 -8.71 -10.56 -18.30
CA VAL A 159 -9.93 -9.95 -18.86
C VAL A 159 -9.98 -10.21 -20.36
N ILE A 160 -11.19 -10.31 -20.93
CA ILE A 160 -11.39 -10.42 -22.37
C ILE A 160 -11.57 -9.01 -22.93
N MET A 161 -10.73 -8.66 -23.90
CA MET A 161 -10.85 -7.44 -24.69
C MET A 161 -11.49 -7.77 -26.03
N GLU A 162 -12.57 -7.08 -26.37
CA GLU A 162 -13.22 -7.19 -27.67
C GLU A 162 -12.78 -6.03 -28.56
N ILE A 163 -12.25 -6.36 -29.74
CA ILE A 163 -11.66 -5.41 -30.68
C ILE A 163 -12.49 -5.50 -31.96
N ALA A 164 -13.12 -4.40 -32.35
CA ALA A 164 -13.79 -4.29 -33.64
C ALA A 164 -12.74 -4.16 -34.76
N ASP A 165 -12.85 -5.00 -35.77
CA ASP A 165 -12.15 -4.88 -37.05
C ASP A 165 -13.13 -4.24 -38.04
N ASP A 166 -13.06 -2.91 -38.16
CA ASP A 166 -13.98 -2.13 -39.00
C ASP A 166 -13.85 -2.50 -40.49
N ASP A 167 -12.67 -2.97 -40.93
CA ASP A 167 -12.42 -3.35 -42.31
C ASP A 167 -13.12 -4.67 -42.68
N LYS A 168 -13.31 -5.57 -41.71
CA LYS A 168 -13.96 -6.87 -41.90
C LYS A 168 -15.36 -6.97 -41.31
N GLY A 169 -15.77 -6.00 -40.49
CA GLY A 169 -17.02 -6.04 -39.72
C GLY A 169 -17.03 -7.16 -38.67
N GLU A 170 -15.86 -7.63 -38.22
CA GLU A 170 -15.72 -8.74 -37.29
C GLU A 170 -15.29 -8.27 -35.89
N LEU A 171 -15.67 -9.03 -34.85
CA LEU A 171 -15.21 -8.82 -33.48
C LEU A 171 -14.15 -9.86 -33.12
N ARG A 172 -12.93 -9.40 -32.84
CA ARG A 172 -11.85 -10.22 -32.34
C ARG A 172 -11.80 -10.17 -30.83
N LYS A 173 -11.78 -11.33 -30.17
CA LYS A 173 -11.59 -11.44 -28.72
C LYS A 173 -10.15 -11.76 -28.39
N GLU A 174 -9.55 -10.97 -27.52
CA GLU A 174 -8.21 -11.20 -27.00
C GLU A 174 -8.24 -11.38 -25.48
N VAL A 175 -7.52 -12.38 -24.98
CA VAL A 175 -7.35 -12.58 -23.53
C VAL A 175 -6.17 -11.75 -23.05
N VAL A 176 -6.45 -10.75 -22.24
CA VAL A 176 -5.43 -9.89 -21.62
C VAL A 176 -5.15 -10.39 -20.21
N LYS A 177 -3.96 -10.94 -19.99
CA LYS A 177 -3.49 -11.32 -18.66
C LYS A 177 -3.02 -10.08 -17.92
N ILE A 178 -3.27 -10.03 -16.61
CA ILE A 178 -2.79 -8.95 -15.75
C ILE A 178 -1.92 -9.49 -14.63
N LYS A 179 -1.20 -8.58 -13.98
CA LYS A 179 -0.48 -8.84 -12.73
C LYS A 179 -0.82 -7.75 -11.74
N TYR A 180 -1.20 -8.12 -10.53
CA TYR A 180 -1.25 -7.18 -9.42
C TYR A 180 0.15 -7.00 -8.86
N ASP A 181 0.51 -5.75 -8.60
CA ASP A 181 1.59 -5.46 -7.69
C ASP A 181 1.16 -5.85 -6.26
N PHE A 182 2.13 -5.99 -5.36
CA PHE A 182 1.85 -6.43 -3.98
C PHE A 182 0.76 -5.57 -3.31
N PHE A 183 -0.29 -6.22 -2.84
CA PHE A 183 -1.36 -5.64 -2.01
C PHE A 183 -1.59 -6.51 -0.76
N PRO A 184 -2.05 -5.94 0.36
CA PRO A 184 -2.17 -6.68 1.61
C PRO A 184 -3.35 -7.67 1.58
N LYS A 185 -3.20 -8.82 2.24
CA LYS A 185 -4.33 -9.72 2.55
C LYS A 185 -5.29 -9.03 3.54
N TYR A 186 -6.53 -9.48 3.60
CA TYR A 186 -7.49 -9.06 4.63
C TYR A 186 -7.89 -10.24 5.51
N CYS A 187 -7.83 -10.06 6.83
CA CYS A 187 -8.26 -11.08 7.77
C CYS A 187 -9.73 -10.87 8.15
N ASN A 188 -10.57 -11.85 7.82
CA ASN A 188 -12.00 -11.80 8.12
C ASN A 188 -12.33 -11.91 9.61
N GLU A 189 -11.41 -12.42 10.43
CA GLU A 189 -11.66 -12.63 11.85
C GLU A 189 -11.30 -11.39 12.68
N CYS A 190 -10.08 -10.87 12.54
CA CYS A 190 -9.66 -9.66 13.26
C CYS A 190 -10.00 -8.35 12.55
N LYS A 191 -10.52 -8.43 11.31
CA LYS A 191 -10.88 -7.27 10.46
C LYS A 191 -9.70 -6.34 10.15
N MET A 192 -8.48 -6.86 10.09
CA MET A 192 -7.26 -6.09 9.79
C MET A 192 -6.70 -6.46 8.41
N GLN A 193 -6.05 -5.51 7.73
CA GLN A 193 -5.21 -5.76 6.56
C GLN A 193 -3.83 -6.29 6.98
N GLY A 194 -3.15 -6.95 6.04
CA GLY A 194 -1.75 -7.35 6.10
C GLY A 194 -1.51 -8.84 6.36
N HIS A 195 -2.54 -9.62 6.71
CA HIS A 195 -2.41 -11.04 6.99
C HIS A 195 -3.69 -11.83 6.68
N GLY A 196 -3.54 -13.13 6.47
CA GLY A 196 -4.66 -14.07 6.26
C GLY A 196 -5.17 -14.69 7.56
N HIS A 197 -6.10 -15.65 7.44
CA HIS A 197 -6.64 -16.41 8.58
C HIS A 197 -5.53 -17.15 9.35
N GLU A 198 -4.68 -17.90 8.65
CA GLU A 198 -3.61 -18.72 9.23
C GLU A 198 -2.52 -17.91 9.94
N GLU A 199 -2.36 -16.63 9.56
CA GLU A 199 -1.37 -15.71 10.11
C GLU A 199 -1.99 -14.82 11.23
N CYS A 200 -3.27 -15.02 11.55
CA CYS A 200 -4.00 -14.16 12.47
C CYS A 200 -3.62 -14.45 13.93
N ARG A 201 -2.87 -13.54 14.53
CA ARG A 201 -2.43 -13.66 15.93
C ARG A 201 -3.56 -13.60 16.97
N ILE A 202 -4.75 -13.12 16.59
CA ILE A 202 -5.93 -13.15 17.47
C ILE A 202 -6.52 -14.56 17.53
N LEU A 203 -6.59 -15.25 16.38
CA LEU A 203 -7.06 -16.63 16.29
C LEU A 203 -6.01 -17.64 16.77
N HIS A 204 -4.74 -17.32 16.54
CA HIS A 204 -3.59 -18.16 16.80
C HIS A 204 -2.62 -17.46 17.76
N PRO A 205 -2.96 -17.32 19.07
CA PRO A 205 -2.09 -16.66 20.06
C PRO A 205 -0.71 -17.28 20.20
N GLU A 206 -0.54 -18.55 19.81
CA GLU A 206 0.73 -19.27 19.77
C GLU A 206 1.74 -18.65 18.79
N LEU A 207 1.28 -17.97 17.74
CA LEU A 207 2.14 -17.29 16.78
C LEU A 207 2.90 -16.13 17.43
N SER A 208 2.26 -15.40 18.34
CA SER A 208 2.89 -14.31 19.10
C SER A 208 4.00 -14.80 20.04
N LYS A 209 3.86 -16.00 20.61
CA LYS A 209 4.87 -16.58 21.50
C LYS A 209 6.11 -17.05 20.75
N LYS A 210 5.93 -17.62 19.55
CA LYS A 210 7.06 -18.08 18.71
C LYS A 210 7.93 -16.91 18.21
N GLU A 211 7.33 -15.77 17.90
CA GLU A 211 8.07 -14.57 17.49
C GLU A 211 8.88 -13.96 18.64
N ALA A 212 8.31 -13.89 19.85
CA ALA A 212 9.05 -13.41 21.03
C ALA A 212 10.30 -14.26 21.28
N ILE A 213 10.16 -15.60 21.25
CA ILE A 213 11.27 -16.54 21.42
C ILE A 213 12.33 -16.36 20.31
N ASN A 214 11.90 -16.14 19.06
CA ASN A 214 12.83 -15.94 17.95
C ASN A 214 13.58 -14.60 18.03
N ILE A 215 12.92 -13.52 18.49
CA ILE A 215 13.54 -12.22 18.71
C ILE A 215 14.56 -12.31 19.85
N ASP A 216 14.20 -12.98 20.95
CA ASP A 216 15.11 -13.21 22.09
C ASP A 216 16.35 -14.00 21.67
N ASN A 217 16.17 -15.06 20.86
CA ASN A 217 17.28 -15.84 20.33
C ASN A 217 18.15 -15.06 19.33
N ALA A 218 17.55 -14.23 18.48
CA ALA A 218 18.28 -13.38 17.53
C ALA A 218 19.10 -12.29 18.26
N ASN A 219 18.55 -11.71 19.32
CA ASN A 219 19.24 -10.73 20.16
C ASN A 219 20.39 -11.39 20.95
N ALA A 220 20.17 -12.58 21.52
CA ALA A 220 21.21 -13.34 22.21
C ALA A 220 22.39 -13.70 21.29
N ASN A 221 22.10 -14.09 20.04
CA ASN A 221 23.15 -14.37 19.04
C ASN A 221 23.92 -13.11 18.64
N ASN A 222 23.24 -11.97 18.45
CA ASN A 222 23.91 -10.70 18.14
C ASN A 222 24.78 -10.18 19.30
N GLU A 223 24.38 -10.41 20.56
CA GLU A 223 25.23 -10.10 21.71
C GLU A 223 26.46 -11.01 21.79
N SER A 224 26.31 -12.30 21.45
CA SER A 224 27.40 -13.28 21.46
C SER A 224 28.47 -12.91 20.42
N ILE A 225 28.05 -12.55 19.20
CA ILE A 225 28.94 -12.10 18.12
C ILE A 225 29.66 -10.79 18.49
N LYS A 226 28.98 -9.86 19.19
CA LYS A 226 29.61 -8.62 19.70
C LYS A 226 30.64 -8.87 20.81
N ARG A 227 30.47 -9.91 21.63
CA ARG A 227 31.43 -10.28 22.69
C ARG A 227 32.67 -10.96 22.11
N GLU A 228 32.49 -11.84 21.13
CA GLU A 228 33.60 -12.47 20.40
C GLU A 228 34.42 -11.45 19.61
N GLY A 229 33.78 -10.50 18.93
CA GLY A 229 34.48 -9.42 18.22
C GLY A 229 35.31 -8.49 19.11
N LYS A 230 34.91 -8.30 20.38
CA LYS A 230 35.69 -7.54 21.37
C LYS A 230 36.87 -8.35 21.95
N GLN A 231 36.72 -9.67 22.12
CA GLN A 231 37.80 -10.53 22.59
C GLN A 231 38.94 -10.67 21.57
N ILE A 232 38.60 -10.71 20.27
CA ILE A 232 39.59 -10.79 19.19
C ILE A 232 40.43 -9.50 19.13
N GLN A 233 39.82 -8.32 19.29
CA GLN A 233 40.55 -7.03 19.32
C GLN A 233 41.44 -6.83 20.57
N SER A 234 41.18 -7.54 21.66
CA SER A 234 42.04 -7.51 22.86
C SER A 234 43.21 -8.50 22.81
N ALA A 235 43.24 -9.43 21.85
CA ALA A 235 44.31 -10.41 21.68
C ALA A 235 45.39 -9.98 20.66
N GLU A 236 45.17 -8.89 19.92
CA GLU A 236 46.10 -8.32 18.92
C GLU A 236 46.89 -7.10 19.44
N LYS A 237 46.99 -6.91 20.77
CA LYS A 237 47.84 -5.88 21.41
C LYS A 237 48.96 -6.49 22.24
#